data_AF-A0AAQ6IRI8-F1
#
_entry.id   AF-A0AAQ6IRI8-F1
#
_cell.length_a   1.000
_cell.length_b   1.000
_cell.length_c   1.000
_cell.angle_alpha   90.00
_cell.angle_beta   90.00
_cell.angle_gamma   90.00
#
_symmetry.space_group_name_H-M   'P 1'
#
loop_
_entity.id
_entity.type
_entity.pdbx_description
1 polymer ?
#
loop_
_entity_poly.entity_id
_entity_poly.type
_entity_poly.pdbx_seq_one_letter_code
_entity_poly.pdbx_strand_id
1 'polypeptide(L)'
;MYIPDTLCMNQRRRDTDESGAVLCLYKTDNDCVMKFTYSEHASGQSILTALKEPECGGQTDALTVLLAVVGCILVVGVLLLVIWKLVITIHDRREFSRFQSARSRARYEMASNPLYKQPVTTHFVETDFNMYGKSYNGEVD
;
A
#
# COMPACT_ATOMS: atom_id res chain seq x y z
N MET A 1 37.08 -36.00 -2.27
CA MET A 1 35.88 -35.25 -1.85
C MET A 1 34.84 -35.45 -2.94
N TYR A 2 33.88 -36.36 -2.73
CA TYR A 2 32.83 -36.67 -3.70
C TYR A 2 31.65 -35.74 -3.39
N ILE A 3 31.21 -34.94 -4.37
CA ILE A 3 30.04 -34.07 -4.23
C ILE A 3 28.86 -34.83 -4.85
N PRO A 4 27.91 -35.32 -4.04
CA PRO A 4 26.70 -35.96 -4.57
C PRO A 4 25.95 -34.91 -5.41
N ASP A 5 25.49 -35.28 -6.60
CA ASP A 5 24.72 -34.41 -7.53
C ASP A 5 25.50 -33.33 -8.30
N THR A 6 26.74 -33.63 -8.71
CA THR A 6 27.43 -32.79 -9.71
C THR A 6 26.95 -33.16 -11.12
N LEU A 7 26.32 -32.22 -11.82
CA LEU A 7 25.92 -32.33 -13.23
C LEU A 7 26.93 -31.58 -14.10
N CYS A 8 27.64 -32.31 -14.96
CA CYS A 8 28.61 -31.73 -15.90
C CYS A 8 28.09 -31.81 -17.33
N MET A 9 28.14 -30.69 -18.03
CA MET A 9 27.72 -30.55 -19.43
C MET A 9 28.85 -29.97 -20.27
N ASN A 10 29.02 -30.49 -21.49
CA ASN A 10 29.95 -29.92 -22.45
C ASN A 10 29.40 -28.60 -22.99
N GLN A 11 30.12 -27.50 -22.80
CA GLN A 11 29.70 -26.19 -23.26
C GLN A 11 30.37 -25.85 -24.58
N ARG A 12 29.61 -25.89 -25.69
CA ARG A 12 30.05 -25.33 -26.98
C ARG A 12 29.93 -23.81 -26.94
N ARG A 13 31.01 -23.12 -26.55
CA ARG A 13 31.11 -21.66 -26.71
C ARG A 13 31.25 -21.35 -28.20
N ARG A 14 30.42 -20.45 -28.73
CA ARG A 14 30.27 -20.22 -30.18
C ARG A 14 31.46 -19.49 -30.83
N ASP A 15 32.40 -18.96 -30.06
CA ASP A 15 33.37 -17.97 -30.54
C ASP A 15 34.85 -18.36 -30.57
N THR A 16 35.27 -19.55 -30.14
CA THR A 16 36.67 -19.98 -30.36
C THR A 16 36.79 -21.49 -30.50
N ASP A 17 37.52 -21.89 -31.53
CA ASP A 17 37.93 -23.24 -31.92
C ASP A 17 38.92 -23.87 -30.89
N GLU A 18 38.49 -24.00 -29.63
CA GLU A 18 39.15 -24.86 -28.65
C GLU A 18 38.08 -25.73 -27.97
N SER A 19 38.05 -26.98 -28.40
CA SER A 19 37.11 -28.01 -27.96
C SER A 19 37.47 -28.50 -26.56
N GLY A 20 36.57 -28.35 -25.59
CA GLY A 20 36.68 -29.13 -24.34
C GLY A 20 36.26 -28.47 -23.03
N ALA A 21 35.66 -27.26 -23.05
CA ALA A 21 35.19 -26.65 -21.80
C ALA A 21 33.96 -27.40 -21.23
N VAL A 22 34.12 -28.01 -20.06
CA VAL A 22 33.06 -28.68 -19.30
C VAL A 22 32.55 -27.72 -18.22
N LEU A 23 31.26 -27.40 -18.26
CA LEU A 23 30.57 -26.67 -17.20
C LEU A 23 29.95 -27.68 -16.24
N CYS A 24 30.33 -27.60 -14.97
CA CYS A 24 29.73 -28.42 -13.93
C CYS A 24 28.94 -27.54 -12.97
N LEU A 25 27.78 -28.07 -12.56
CA LEU A 25 26.89 -27.48 -11.59
C LEU A 25 26.69 -28.46 -10.45
N TYR A 26 26.74 -27.99 -9.21
CA TYR A 26 26.34 -28.80 -8.06
C TYR A 26 25.33 -28.04 -7.21
N LYS A 27 24.44 -28.82 -6.59
CA LYS A 27 23.42 -28.31 -5.69
C LYS A 27 23.94 -28.32 -4.26
N THR A 28 23.78 -27.20 -3.55
CA THR A 28 24.11 -27.06 -2.13
C THR A 28 22.85 -27.26 -1.28
N ASP A 29 23.00 -27.58 0.01
CA ASP A 29 21.88 -27.76 0.97
C ASP A 29 20.88 -26.59 1.02
N ASN A 30 21.28 -25.38 0.62
CA ASN A 30 20.43 -24.18 0.61
C ASN A 30 19.69 -23.95 -0.72
N ASP A 31 19.45 -24.99 -1.53
CA ASP A 31 18.88 -24.90 -2.89
C ASP A 31 19.65 -23.96 -3.84
N CYS A 32 20.90 -23.63 -3.50
CA CYS A 32 21.78 -22.83 -4.34
C CYS A 32 22.49 -23.70 -5.37
N VAL A 33 22.66 -23.16 -6.57
CA VAL A 33 23.40 -23.81 -7.65
C VAL A 33 24.74 -23.11 -7.83
N MET A 34 25.83 -23.84 -7.59
CA MET A 34 27.19 -23.35 -7.82
C MET A 34 27.69 -23.84 -9.18
N LYS A 35 28.38 -22.97 -9.92
CA LYS A 35 28.85 -23.23 -11.30
C LYS A 35 30.37 -23.16 -11.33
N PHE A 36 31.01 -24.15 -11.94
CA PHE A 36 32.45 -24.11 -12.21
C PHE A 36 32.73 -24.63 -13.63
N THR A 37 33.75 -24.08 -14.28
CA THR A 37 34.15 -24.47 -15.64
C THR A 37 35.55 -25.06 -15.62
N TYR A 38 35.72 -26.19 -16.31
CA TYR A 38 36.99 -26.87 -16.50
C TYR A 38 37.33 -26.90 -17.99
N SER A 39 38.54 -26.49 -18.36
CA SER A 39 39.03 -26.60 -19.75
C SER A 39 40.45 -27.16 -19.77
N GLU A 40 40.69 -28.12 -20.66
CA GLU A 40 42.03 -28.68 -20.91
C GLU A 40 42.70 -27.93 -22.04
N HIS A 41 43.86 -27.34 -21.78
CA HIS A 41 44.65 -26.66 -22.80
C HIS A 41 45.63 -27.66 -23.43
N ALA A 42 45.93 -27.50 -24.73
CA ALA A 42 46.79 -28.42 -25.50
C ALA A 42 48.23 -28.57 -24.95
N SER A 43 48.66 -27.70 -24.04
CA SER A 43 49.96 -27.73 -23.34
C SER A 43 49.98 -28.63 -22.09
N GLY A 44 48.91 -29.38 -21.81
CA GLY A 44 48.81 -30.21 -20.60
C GLY A 44 48.49 -29.42 -19.32
N GLN A 45 48.14 -28.14 -19.46
CA GLN A 45 47.70 -27.31 -18.34
C GLN A 45 46.17 -27.30 -18.26
N SER A 46 45.62 -27.72 -17.12
CA SER A 46 44.20 -27.68 -16.83
C SER A 46 43.83 -26.34 -16.18
N ILE A 47 43.02 -25.52 -16.85
CA ILE A 47 42.53 -24.25 -16.30
C ILE A 47 41.17 -24.49 -15.65
N LEU A 48 41.12 -24.35 -14.32
CA LEU A 48 39.89 -24.43 -13.53
C LEU A 48 39.41 -23.01 -13.22
N THR A 49 38.25 -22.62 -13.77
CA THR A 49 37.62 -21.33 -13.45
C THR A 49 36.40 -21.57 -12.59
N ALA A 50 36.52 -21.33 -11.29
CA ALA A 50 35.38 -21.32 -10.38
C ALA A 50 34.61 -20.01 -10.52
N LEU A 51 33.33 -20.06 -10.92
CA LEU A 51 32.46 -18.89 -10.84
C LEU A 51 32.09 -18.72 -9.36
N LYS A 52 32.59 -17.64 -8.77
CA LYS A 52 32.45 -17.36 -7.33
C LYS A 52 31.04 -16.93 -6.92
N GLU A 53 30.16 -16.63 -7.86
CA GLU A 53 28.82 -16.11 -7.58
C GLU A 53 27.78 -17.24 -7.62
N PRO A 54 27.33 -17.74 -6.45
CA PRO A 54 26.21 -18.65 -6.41
C PRO A 54 24.94 -17.90 -6.81
N GLU A 55 24.27 -18.36 -7.86
CA GLU A 55 22.89 -17.99 -8.19
C GLU A 55 21.97 -18.70 -7.19
N CYS A 56 22.04 -18.27 -5.93
CA CYS A 56 21.01 -18.56 -4.96
C CYS A 56 19.84 -17.65 -5.33
N GLY A 57 18.74 -18.19 -5.85
CA GLY A 57 17.48 -17.45 -5.86
C GLY A 57 17.26 -16.97 -4.44
N GLY A 58 17.38 -15.66 -4.21
CA GLY A 58 17.31 -15.10 -2.88
C GLY A 58 16.04 -15.62 -2.24
N GLN A 59 16.18 -16.35 -1.13
CA GLN A 59 15.02 -16.86 -0.41
C GLN A 59 14.19 -15.63 -0.08
N THR A 60 13.12 -15.40 -0.84
CA THR A 60 12.19 -14.31 -0.59
C THR A 60 11.61 -14.62 0.76
N ASP A 61 12.10 -13.92 1.77
CA ASP A 61 11.73 -14.14 3.16
C ASP A 61 10.21 -14.14 3.24
N ALA A 62 9.64 -15.14 3.92
CA ALA A 62 8.20 -15.31 4.03
C ALA A 62 7.54 -14.02 4.57
N LEU A 63 8.27 -13.27 5.40
CA LEU A 63 7.89 -11.96 5.90
C LEU A 63 7.66 -10.92 4.78
N THR A 64 8.51 -10.90 3.76
CA THR A 64 8.39 -9.94 2.65
C THR A 64 7.14 -10.22 1.81
N VAL A 65 6.88 -11.50 1.52
CA VAL A 65 5.67 -11.92 0.81
C VAL A 65 4.43 -11.58 1.62
N LEU A 66 4.45 -11.86 2.94
CA LEU A 66 3.35 -11.53 3.84
C LEU A 66 3.05 -10.02 3.87
N LEU A 67 4.09 -9.20 4.02
CA LEU A 67 3.94 -7.74 4.04
C LEU A 67 3.40 -7.19 2.72
N ALA A 68 3.85 -7.73 1.59
CA ALA A 68 3.35 -7.34 0.28
C ALA A 68 1.85 -7.64 0.15
N VAL A 69 1.43 -8.86 0.49
CA VAL A 69 0.02 -9.27 0.42
C VAL A 69 -0.87 -8.44 1.34
N VAL A 70 -0.47 -8.27 2.60
CA VAL A 70 -1.23 -7.46 3.57
C VAL A 70 -1.30 -6.00 3.12
N GLY A 71 -0.18 -5.44 2.66
CA GLY A 71 -0.13 -4.08 2.13
C GLY A 71 -1.09 -3.89 0.97
N CYS A 72 -1.12 -4.81 0.00
CA CYS A 72 -2.05 -4.74 -1.12
C CYS A 72 -3.52 -4.77 -0.68
N ILE A 73 -3.88 -5.66 0.25
CA ILE A 73 -5.26 -5.76 0.76
C ILE A 73 -5.68 -4.46 1.44
N LEU A 74 -4.81 -3.89 2.28
CA LEU A 74 -5.08 -2.64 2.98
C LEU A 74 -5.24 -1.48 1.99
N VAL A 75 -4.37 -1.37 0.98
CA VAL A 75 -4.45 -0.32 -0.04
C VAL A 75 -5.76 -0.42 -0.83
N VAL A 76 -6.14 -1.63 -1.26
CA VAL A 76 -7.42 -1.85 -1.96
C VAL A 76 -8.61 -1.49 -1.06
N GLY A 77 -8.57 -1.89 0.21
CA GLY A 77 -9.60 -1.54 1.19
C GLY A 77 -9.75 -0.03 1.35
N VAL A 78 -8.64 0.70 1.48
CA VAL A 78 -8.65 2.17 1.58
C VAL A 78 -9.23 2.81 0.32
N LEU A 79 -8.84 2.35 -0.87
CA LEU A 79 -9.37 2.86 -2.14
C LEU A 79 -10.90 2.67 -2.23
N LEU A 80 -11.40 1.49 -1.86
CA LEU A 80 -12.83 1.21 -1.83
C LEU A 80 -13.57 2.10 -0.82
N LEU A 81 -13.00 2.29 0.37
CA LEU A 81 -13.58 3.19 1.39
C LEU A 81 -13.60 4.64 0.92
N VAL A 82 -12.56 5.12 0.22
CA VAL A 82 -12.55 6.47 -0.35
C VAL A 82 -13.66 6.63 -1.38
N ILE A 83 -13.79 5.69 -2.32
CA ILE A 83 -14.85 5.72 -3.33
C ILE A 83 -16.23 5.69 -2.67
N TRP A 84 -16.45 4.77 -1.72
CA TRP A 84 -17.69 4.68 -0.95
C TRP A 84 -18.00 5.99 -0.23
N LYS A 85 -17.01 6.57 0.47
CA LYS A 85 -17.13 7.83 1.20
C LYS A 85 -17.51 8.97 0.26
N LEU A 86 -16.89 9.04 -0.92
CA LEU A 86 -17.24 10.04 -1.95
C LEU A 86 -18.68 9.86 -2.43
N VAL A 87 -19.11 8.63 -2.73
CA VAL A 87 -20.48 8.32 -3.15
C VAL A 87 -21.49 8.77 -2.10
N ILE A 88 -21.28 8.40 -0.83
CA ILE A 88 -22.14 8.84 0.28
C ILE A 88 -22.15 10.36 0.39
N THR A 89 -20.99 10.99 0.34
CA THR A 89 -20.88 12.45 0.47
C THR A 89 -21.63 13.17 -0.66
N ILE A 90 -21.57 12.66 -1.88
CA ILE A 90 -22.31 13.22 -3.02
C ILE A 90 -23.82 13.04 -2.81
N HIS A 91 -24.25 11.87 -2.34
CA HIS A 91 -25.66 11.61 -2.06
C HIS A 91 -26.19 12.59 -1.01
N ASP A 92 -25.47 12.74 0.10
CA ASP A 92 -25.80 13.65 1.18
C ASP A 92 -25.86 15.11 0.71
N ARG A 93 -24.85 15.57 -0.05
CA ARG A 93 -24.84 16.94 -0.61
C ARG A 93 -25.98 17.18 -1.60
N ARG A 94 -26.34 16.18 -2.41
CA ARG A 94 -27.43 16.29 -3.38
C ARG A 94 -28.76 16.47 -2.68
N GLU A 95 -29.04 15.68 -1.66
CA GLU A 95 -30.25 15.82 -0.85
C GLU A 95 -30.25 17.13 -0.08
N PHE A 96 -29.14 17.48 0.56
CA PHE A 96 -29.00 18.70 1.33
C PHE A 96 -29.25 19.96 0.49
N SER A 97 -28.74 20.03 -0.74
CA SER A 97 -28.99 21.16 -1.66
C SER A 97 -30.48 21.32 -2.00
N ARG A 98 -31.18 20.19 -2.23
CA ARG A 98 -32.64 20.20 -2.46
C ARG A 98 -33.38 20.72 -1.22
N PHE A 99 -33.04 20.23 -0.03
CA PHE A 99 -33.66 20.70 1.21
C PHE A 99 -33.41 22.19 1.47
N GLN A 100 -32.19 22.66 1.25
CA GLN A 100 -31.86 24.08 1.41
C GLN A 100 -32.64 24.98 0.45
N SER A 101 -32.76 24.60 -0.83
CA SER A 101 -33.56 25.34 -1.81
C SER A 101 -35.05 25.35 -1.47
N ALA A 102 -35.58 24.24 -0.94
CA ALA A 102 -36.96 24.18 -0.48
C ALA A 102 -37.19 25.06 0.76
N ARG A 103 -36.25 25.07 1.71
CA ARG A 103 -36.31 25.90 2.91
C ARG A 103 -36.16 27.39 2.58
N SER A 104 -35.25 27.76 1.70
CA SER A 104 -35.06 29.17 1.30
C SER A 104 -36.26 29.69 0.54
N ARG A 105 -36.85 28.88 -0.36
CA ARG A 105 -38.10 29.21 -1.04
C ARG A 105 -39.25 29.35 -0.04
N ALA A 106 -39.42 28.42 0.90
CA ALA A 106 -40.44 28.54 1.95
C ALA A 106 -40.27 29.83 2.77
N ARG A 107 -39.02 30.22 3.10
CA ARG A 107 -38.74 31.48 3.81
C ARG A 107 -39.08 32.72 2.98
N TYR A 108 -38.81 32.70 1.68
CA TYR A 108 -39.18 33.79 0.77
C TYR A 108 -40.70 33.95 0.69
N GLU A 109 -41.43 32.84 0.49
CA GLU A 109 -42.91 32.84 0.46
C GLU A 109 -43.52 33.34 1.78
N MET A 110 -42.93 32.98 2.92
CA MET A 110 -43.36 33.49 4.24
C MET A 110 -43.14 35.01 4.39
N ALA A 111 -42.10 35.56 3.77
CA ALA A 111 -41.77 36.98 3.83
C ALA A 111 -42.55 37.82 2.80
N SER A 112 -42.85 37.26 1.64
CA SER A 112 -43.61 37.93 0.58
C SER A 112 -45.12 37.83 0.76
N ASN A 113 -45.62 36.86 1.54
CA ASN A 113 -47.04 36.69 1.80
C ASN A 113 -47.53 37.62 2.93
N PRO A 114 -48.33 38.67 2.64
CA PRO A 114 -48.82 39.60 3.64
C PRO A 114 -49.79 38.97 4.66
N LEU A 115 -50.30 37.76 4.41
CA LEU A 115 -51.18 37.02 5.33
C LEU A 115 -50.41 36.15 6.35
N TYR A 116 -49.08 36.06 6.25
CA TYR A 116 -48.28 35.16 7.09
C TYR A 116 -48.12 35.71 8.51
N LYS A 117 -48.61 34.98 9.51
CA LYS A 117 -48.38 35.29 10.94
C LYS A 117 -47.16 34.53 11.44
N GLN A 118 -46.20 35.25 12.00
CA GLN A 118 -45.01 34.64 12.60
C GLN A 118 -45.44 33.77 13.80
N PRO A 119 -44.87 32.56 13.98
CA PRO A 119 -45.16 31.75 15.14
C PRO A 119 -44.72 32.48 16.40
N VAL A 120 -45.64 32.65 17.35
CA VAL A 120 -45.35 33.22 18.67
C VAL A 120 -44.66 32.13 19.49
N THR A 121 -43.35 32.25 19.71
CA THR A 121 -42.59 31.31 20.54
C THR A 121 -42.85 31.66 22.02
N THR A 122 -43.81 30.98 22.64
CA THR A 122 -44.20 31.21 24.06
C THR A 122 -43.24 30.59 25.07
N HIS A 123 -42.11 30.06 24.62
CA HIS A 123 -41.08 29.51 25.50
C HIS A 123 -39.83 30.39 25.40
N PHE A 124 -39.46 31.02 26.51
CA PHE A 124 -38.16 31.65 26.67
C PHE A 124 -37.11 30.55 26.58
N VAL A 125 -36.34 30.54 25.48
CA VAL A 125 -35.10 29.77 25.44
C VAL A 125 -34.12 30.55 26.30
N GLU A 126 -33.99 30.19 27.57
CA GLU A 126 -32.85 30.62 28.39
C GLU A 126 -31.60 30.06 27.72
N THR A 127 -30.95 30.92 26.94
CA THR A 127 -29.60 30.67 26.47
C THR A 127 -28.69 30.72 27.70
N ASP A 128 -28.16 29.57 28.12
CA ASP A 128 -27.20 29.40 29.24
C ASP A 128 -25.91 30.26 29.16
N PHE A 129 -25.77 31.11 28.14
CA PHE A 129 -24.65 32.04 27.98
C PHE A 129 -24.65 33.21 28.96
N ASN A 130 -25.71 33.42 29.75
CA ASN A 130 -25.75 34.53 30.72
C ASN A 130 -25.30 34.14 32.15
N MET A 131 -24.98 32.88 32.41
CA MET A 131 -24.55 32.44 33.75
C MET A 131 -23.04 32.64 34.00
N TYR A 132 -22.22 32.79 32.95
CA TYR A 132 -20.77 32.97 33.05
C TYR A 132 -20.30 34.44 33.13
N GLY A 133 -21.22 35.39 33.32
CA GLY A 133 -20.91 36.83 33.38
C GLY A 133 -20.83 37.44 34.78
N LYS A 134 -21.21 36.73 35.85
CA LYS A 134 -21.08 37.27 37.21
C LYS A 134 -19.71 36.94 37.79
N SER A 135 -18.77 37.85 37.52
CA SER A 135 -17.54 38.00 38.30
C SER A 135 -17.91 38.19 39.77
N TYR A 136 -17.51 37.24 40.64
CA TYR A 136 -17.53 37.44 42.08
C TYR A 136 -16.57 38.60 42.39
N ASN A 137 -17.10 39.79 42.66
CA ASN A 137 -16.33 40.79 43.36
C ASN A 137 -16.31 40.37 44.82
N GLY A 138 -15.14 39.91 45.29
CA GLY A 138 -14.91 39.62 46.70
C GLY A 138 -15.18 40.87 47.53
N GLU A 139 -16.16 40.76 48.41
CA GLU A 139 -16.38 41.68 49.52
C GLU A 139 -15.43 41.27 50.64
N VAL A 140 -14.48 42.15 50.93
CA VAL A 140 -13.69 42.17 52.16
C VAL A 140 -14.46 43.06 53.11
N ASP A 141 -14.98 42.48 54.19
CA ASP A 141 -14.98 43.02 55.57
C ASP A 141 -15.37 41.91 56.55
#